data_AF-X1JJU0-F1
#
_entry.id   AF-X1JJU0-F1
#
_cell.length_a   1.000
_cell.length_b   1.000
_cell.length_c   1.000
_cell.angle_alpha   90.00
_cell.angle_beta   90.00
_cell.angle_gamma   90.00
#
_symmetry.space_group_name_H-M   'P 1'
#
loop_
_entity.id
_entity.type
_entity.pdbx_description
1 polymer ?
#
loop_
_entity_poly.entity_id
_entity_poly.type
_entity_poly.pdbx_seq_one_letter_code
_entity_poly.pdbx_strand_id
1 'polypeptide(L)'
;EENGKTIAKVVFNVTLPALILNVIISIEITPSLGLITLISILYCIPILVLAFTLFRNYPKEIKGLIFMAVIGFNVGHFAYPLIEGIWNEEGLKYIAMFDIGNAMVIFVICYVIGLIYSPKNDFQDKKELVKNILFKLLKSAPLMSYIIAIILNFLNIGFPIFVLDLLDVLSRANMALSFKPTFH
;
A
#
# COMPACT_ATOMS: atom_id res chain seq x y z
N GLU A 1 22.40 -8.30 7.55
CA GLU A 1 21.70 -7.19 6.86
C GLU A 1 21.37 -7.48 5.39
N GLU A 2 22.23 -8.15 4.63
CA GLU A 2 22.03 -8.41 3.19
C GLU A 2 20.81 -9.31 2.89
N ASN A 3 20.61 -10.38 3.66
CA ASN A 3 19.43 -11.25 3.53
C ASN A 3 18.10 -10.50 3.75
N GLY A 4 18.06 -9.53 4.67
CA GLY A 4 16.88 -8.72 4.93
C GLY A 4 16.50 -7.82 3.75
N LYS A 5 17.50 -7.22 3.08
CA LYS A 5 17.28 -6.41 1.87
C LYS A 5 16.75 -7.24 0.70
N THR A 6 17.25 -8.47 0.54
CA THR A 6 16.79 -9.40 -0.51
C THR A 6 15.36 -9.87 -0.23
N ILE A 7 15.05 -10.25 1.01
CA ILE A 7 13.68 -10.64 1.40
C ILE A 7 12.71 -9.48 1.16
N ALA A 8 13.05 -8.26 1.59
CA ALA A 8 12.21 -7.08 1.35
C ALA A 8 11.95 -6.86 -0.16
N LYS A 9 12.97 -7.00 -1.02
CA LYS A 9 12.79 -6.87 -2.47
C LYS A 9 11.82 -7.90 -3.04
N VAL A 10 11.92 -9.16 -2.63
CA VAL A 10 10.99 -10.22 -3.05
C VAL A 10 9.59 -9.91 -2.58
N VAL A 11 9.46 -9.50 -1.33
CA VAL A 11 8.18 -9.14 -0.72
C VAL A 11 7.49 -8.02 -1.49
N PHE A 12 8.18 -6.90 -1.74
CA PHE A 12 7.58 -5.73 -2.39
C PHE A 12 7.35 -5.89 -3.90
N ASN A 13 8.12 -6.72 -4.60
CA ASN A 13 8.04 -6.82 -6.07
C ASN A 13 7.38 -8.10 -6.58
N VAL A 14 7.15 -9.10 -5.73
CA VAL A 14 6.59 -10.39 -6.15
C VAL A 14 5.39 -10.76 -5.30
N THR A 15 5.60 -10.99 -4.00
CA THR A 15 4.56 -11.61 -3.17
C THR A 15 3.45 -10.64 -2.80
N LEU A 16 3.77 -9.37 -2.54
CA LEU A 16 2.78 -8.33 -2.27
C LEU A 16 1.94 -8.00 -3.53
N PRO A 17 2.53 -7.76 -4.71
CA PRO A 17 1.79 -7.70 -5.97
C PRO A 17 0.84 -8.86 -6.22
N ALA A 18 1.28 -10.10 -5.96
CA ALA A 18 0.47 -11.29 -6.16
C ALA A 18 -0.70 -11.36 -5.15
N LEU A 19 -0.47 -11.04 -3.88
CA LEU A 19 -1.52 -10.92 -2.86
C LEU A 19 -2.60 -9.92 -3.29
N ILE A 20 -2.19 -8.72 -3.73
CA ILE A 20 -3.12 -7.66 -4.18
C ILE A 20 -3.99 -8.16 -5.34
N LEU A 21 -3.38 -8.77 -6.36
CA LEU A 21 -4.09 -9.32 -7.51
C LEU A 21 -5.06 -10.43 -7.10
N ASN A 22 -4.59 -11.40 -6.32
CA ASN A 22 -5.38 -12.55 -5.88
C ASN A 22 -6.65 -12.11 -5.15
N VAL A 23 -6.51 -11.15 -4.23
CA VAL A 23 -7.63 -10.69 -3.41
C VAL A 23 -8.58 -9.81 -4.21
N ILE A 24 -8.10 -8.81 -4.96
CA ILE A 24 -8.97 -7.86 -5.65
C ILE A 24 -9.72 -8.50 -6.82
N ILE A 25 -9.11 -9.41 -7.58
CA ILE A 25 -9.79 -10.11 -8.68
C ILE A 25 -10.95 -10.95 -8.14
N SER A 26 -10.80 -11.51 -6.94
CA SER A 26 -11.80 -12.37 -6.29
C SER A 26 -12.93 -11.60 -5.59
N ILE A 27 -12.84 -10.26 -5.50
CA ILE A 27 -13.84 -9.43 -4.83
C ILE A 27 -14.87 -8.90 -5.82
N GLU A 28 -16.15 -9.09 -5.54
CA GLU A 28 -17.19 -8.29 -6.19
C GLU A 28 -17.18 -6.86 -5.61
N ILE A 29 -16.66 -5.91 -6.39
CA ILE A 29 -16.62 -4.49 -6.02
C ILE A 29 -18.03 -3.91 -6.12
N THR A 30 -18.72 -3.81 -4.99
CA THR A 30 -19.99 -3.10 -4.89
C THR A 30 -19.76 -1.61 -4.57
N PRO A 31 -20.64 -0.69 -5.00
CA PRO A 31 -20.53 0.73 -4.66
C PRO A 31 -20.45 1.02 -3.15
N SER A 32 -21.08 0.17 -2.33
CA SER A 32 -21.04 0.25 -0.86
C SER A 32 -19.62 0.08 -0.30
N LEU A 33 -18.76 -0.70 -0.95
CA LEU A 33 -17.37 -0.88 -0.53
C LEU A 33 -16.49 0.34 -0.83
N GLY A 34 -16.89 1.17 -1.81
CA GLY A 34 -16.20 2.42 -2.11
C GLY A 34 -16.17 3.38 -0.93
N LEU A 35 -17.16 3.31 -0.03
CA LEU A 35 -17.16 4.08 1.22
C LEU A 35 -15.98 3.70 2.12
N ILE A 36 -15.60 2.43 2.18
CA ILE A 36 -14.47 1.95 3.00
C ILE A 36 -13.16 2.51 2.46
N THR A 37 -12.99 2.49 1.14
CA THR A 37 -11.84 3.11 0.47
C THR A 37 -11.77 4.61 0.76
N LEU A 38 -12.91 5.32 0.69
CA LEU A 38 -12.97 6.75 0.99
C LEU A 38 -12.64 7.04 2.47
N ILE A 39 -13.18 6.26 3.40
CA ILE A 39 -12.88 6.37 4.84
C ILE A 39 -11.38 6.18 5.09
N SER A 40 -10.76 5.19 4.45
CA SER A 40 -9.31 4.94 4.53
C SER A 40 -8.50 6.16 4.10
N ILE A 41 -8.89 6.80 2.99
CA ILE A 41 -8.24 8.02 2.51
C ILE A 41 -8.41 9.17 3.50
N LEU A 42 -9.64 9.38 4.00
CA LEU A 42 -9.94 10.47 4.93
C LEU A 42 -9.27 10.30 6.29
N TYR A 43 -9.01 9.05 6.72
CA TYR A 43 -8.34 8.76 7.97
C TYR A 43 -6.92 9.36 8.05
N CYS A 44 -6.24 9.57 6.92
CA CYS A 44 -4.92 10.19 6.95
C CYS A 44 -4.93 11.64 7.49
N ILE A 45 -6.06 12.35 7.35
CA ILE A 45 -6.21 13.76 7.72
C ILE A 45 -6.03 13.97 9.23
N PRO A 46 -6.83 13.34 10.12
CA PRO A 46 -6.65 13.52 11.56
C PRO A 46 -5.27 13.09 12.04
N ILE A 47 -4.68 12.05 11.45
CA ILE A 47 -3.33 11.59 11.79
C ILE A 47 -2.27 12.63 11.42
N LEU A 48 -2.36 13.23 10.24
CA LEU A 48 -1.46 14.30 9.83
C LEU A 48 -1.61 15.54 10.70
N VAL A 49 -2.83 15.92 11.06
CA VAL A 49 -3.10 17.04 11.97
C VAL A 49 -2.49 16.77 13.34
N LEU A 50 -2.67 15.56 13.87
CA LEU A 50 -2.08 15.16 15.15
C LEU A 50 -0.55 15.16 15.09
N ALA A 51 0.03 14.56 14.05
CA ALA A 51 1.48 14.54 13.87
C ALA A 51 2.04 15.97 13.73
N PHE A 52 1.38 16.84 12.98
CA PHE A 52 1.80 18.23 12.84
C PHE A 52 1.76 18.98 14.18
N THR A 53 0.71 18.79 14.97
CA THR A 53 0.56 19.48 16.26
C THR A 53 1.58 19.00 17.30
N LEU A 54 1.82 17.68 17.39
CA LEU A 54 2.77 17.06 18.33
C LEU A 54 4.23 17.35 17.98
N PHE A 55 4.59 17.26 16.70
CA PHE A 55 5.97 17.38 16.24
C PHE A 55 6.30 18.75 15.64
N ARG A 56 5.51 19.80 15.97
CA ARG A 56 5.67 21.14 15.39
C ARG A 56 7.05 21.75 15.58
N ASN A 57 7.70 21.45 16.71
CA ASN A 57 8.99 22.02 17.11
C ASN A 57 10.21 21.26 16.55
N TYR A 58 9.99 20.16 15.83
CA TYR A 58 11.07 19.38 15.25
C TYR A 58 11.62 20.04 13.97
N PRO A 59 12.93 19.82 13.66
CA PRO A 59 13.53 20.19 12.39
C PRO A 59 12.72 19.68 11.19
N LYS A 60 12.80 20.43 10.09
CA LYS A 60 12.00 20.19 8.87
C LYS A 60 12.20 18.77 8.34
N GLU A 61 13.44 18.32 8.26
CA GLU A 61 13.81 17.01 7.74
C GLU A 61 13.20 15.87 8.58
N ILE A 62 13.29 16.00 9.91
CA ILE A 62 12.73 15.02 10.85
C ILE A 62 11.21 15.01 10.77
N LYS A 63 10.58 16.17 10.65
CA LYS A 63 9.12 16.29 10.52
C LYS A 63 8.61 15.58 9.26
N GLY A 64 9.30 15.74 8.13
CA GLY A 64 8.98 15.02 6.90
C GLY A 64 9.03 13.51 7.05
N LEU A 65 10.08 13.00 7.69
CA LEU A 65 10.24 11.57 7.98
C LEU A 65 9.12 11.06 8.90
N ILE A 66 8.79 11.79 9.96
CA ILE A 66 7.71 11.43 10.89
C ILE A 66 6.38 11.35 10.14
N PHE A 67 6.04 12.35 9.32
CA PHE A 67 4.77 12.35 8.60
C PHE A 67 4.67 11.16 7.64
N MET A 68 5.74 10.83 6.90
CA MET A 68 5.74 9.64 6.05
C MET A 68 5.55 8.34 6.84
N ALA A 69 6.11 8.27 8.06
CA ALA A 69 6.04 7.06 8.88
C ALA A 69 4.65 6.80 9.47
N VAL A 70 3.85 7.85 9.72
CA VAL A 70 2.57 7.72 10.45
C VAL A 70 1.34 7.64 9.54
N ILE A 71 1.42 8.06 8.26
CA ILE A 71 0.22 8.25 7.43
C ILE A 71 -0.41 6.96 6.90
N GLY A 72 0.35 5.87 6.88
CA GLY A 72 -0.02 4.64 6.22
C GLY A 72 -0.02 3.46 7.17
N PHE A 73 -0.84 2.47 6.84
CA PHE A 73 -0.88 1.20 7.54
C PHE A 73 -0.06 0.16 6.77
N ASN A 74 0.58 -0.75 7.51
CA ASN A 74 1.26 -1.92 6.95
C ASN A 74 0.25 -3.06 6.72
N VAL A 75 -0.79 -2.78 5.94
CA VAL A 75 -1.95 -3.69 5.75
C VAL A 75 -1.49 -5.01 5.14
N GLY A 76 -0.73 -4.96 4.04
CA GLY A 76 -0.15 -6.11 3.33
C GLY A 76 0.68 -7.06 4.18
N HIS A 77 1.33 -6.56 5.23
CA HIS A 77 2.23 -7.36 6.08
C HIS A 77 1.59 -7.83 7.38
N PHE A 78 0.67 -7.04 7.94
CA PHE A 78 0.14 -7.30 9.27
C PHE A 78 -1.36 -7.58 9.25
N ALA A 79 -2.14 -6.73 8.58
CA ALA A 79 -3.60 -6.80 8.69
C ALA A 79 -4.19 -7.95 7.87
N TYR A 80 -3.68 -8.25 6.67
CA TYR A 80 -4.20 -9.37 5.86
C TYR A 80 -4.19 -10.71 6.63
N PRO A 81 -3.04 -11.17 7.18
CA PRO A 81 -3.02 -12.46 7.90
C PRO A 81 -3.86 -12.44 9.18
N LEU A 82 -3.92 -11.31 9.89
CA LEU A 82 -4.72 -11.17 11.10
C LEU A 82 -6.23 -11.24 10.79
N ILE A 83 -6.65 -10.53 9.75
CA ILE A 83 -8.05 -10.48 9.33
C ILE A 83 -8.49 -11.83 8.76
N GLU A 84 -7.67 -12.48 7.95
CA GLU A 84 -7.95 -13.84 7.47
C GLU A 84 -8.12 -14.83 8.64
N GLY A 85 -7.24 -14.79 9.64
CA GLY A 85 -7.31 -15.70 10.79
C GLY A 85 -8.53 -15.52 11.68
N ILE A 86 -9.15 -14.33 11.71
CA ILE A 86 -10.31 -14.03 12.58
C ILE A 86 -11.63 -14.04 11.79
N TRP A 87 -11.64 -13.49 10.57
CA TRP A 87 -12.83 -13.23 9.76
C TRP A 87 -12.82 -13.94 8.39
N ASN A 88 -11.82 -14.77 8.10
CA ASN A 88 -11.68 -15.51 6.84
C ASN A 88 -11.80 -14.58 5.61
N GLU A 89 -12.35 -15.11 4.52
CA GLU A 89 -12.48 -14.41 3.23
C GLU A 89 -13.38 -13.16 3.30
N GLU A 90 -14.40 -13.16 4.15
CA GLU A 90 -15.30 -12.02 4.28
C GLU A 90 -14.57 -10.79 4.84
N GLY A 91 -13.69 -11.00 5.83
CA GLY A 91 -12.81 -9.94 6.33
C GLY A 91 -11.79 -9.46 5.28
N LEU A 92 -11.25 -10.40 4.49
CA LEU A 92 -10.27 -10.10 3.44
C LEU A 92 -10.82 -9.12 2.39
N LYS A 93 -12.12 -9.24 2.07
CA LYS A 93 -12.81 -8.30 1.18
C LYS A 93 -12.75 -6.86 1.70
N TYR A 94 -13.06 -6.66 2.98
CA TYR A 94 -13.10 -5.33 3.58
C TYR A 94 -11.71 -4.72 3.75
N ILE A 95 -10.72 -5.51 4.21
CA ILE A 95 -9.36 -5.02 4.40
C ILE A 95 -8.69 -4.71 3.07
N ALA A 96 -9.01 -5.42 1.98
CA ALA A 96 -8.52 -5.10 0.65
C ALA A 96 -9.07 -3.78 0.11
N MET A 97 -10.36 -3.52 0.31
CA MET A 97 -10.98 -2.25 -0.07
C MET A 97 -10.40 -1.08 0.75
N PHE A 98 -10.09 -1.32 2.02
CA PHE A 98 -9.35 -0.38 2.84
C PHE A 98 -7.92 -0.19 2.32
N ASP A 99 -7.22 -1.26 1.92
CA ASP A 99 -5.83 -1.18 1.47
C ASP A 99 -5.68 -0.43 0.15
N ILE A 100 -6.69 -0.48 -0.74
CA ILE A 100 -6.74 0.38 -1.94
C ILE A 100 -6.64 1.85 -1.55
N GLY A 101 -7.41 2.28 -0.54
CA GLY A 101 -7.40 3.66 -0.06
C GLY A 101 -6.09 4.02 0.65
N ASN A 102 -5.60 3.11 1.49
CA ASN A 102 -4.33 3.22 2.20
C ASN A 102 -3.14 3.34 1.22
N ALA A 103 -3.13 2.56 0.14
CA ALA A 103 -2.13 2.64 -0.90
C ALA A 103 -2.14 4.02 -1.56
N MET A 104 -3.32 4.56 -1.91
CA MET A 104 -3.42 5.92 -2.45
C MET A 104 -2.84 6.97 -1.48
N VAL A 105 -3.14 6.86 -0.18
CA VAL A 105 -2.56 7.74 0.85
C VAL A 105 -1.05 7.63 0.86
N ILE A 106 -0.49 6.43 1.01
CA ILE A 106 0.95 6.21 1.07
C ILE A 106 1.62 6.76 -0.19
N PHE A 107 1.11 6.42 -1.37
CA PHE A 107 1.75 6.80 -2.62
C PHE A 107 1.65 8.29 -2.93
N VAL A 108 0.47 8.90 -2.75
CA VAL A 108 0.27 10.32 -3.06
C VAL A 108 0.82 11.21 -1.95
N ILE A 109 0.45 10.94 -0.70
CA ILE A 109 0.71 11.84 0.42
C ILE A 109 2.15 11.72 0.92
N CYS A 110 2.75 10.52 1.04
CA CYS A 110 4.18 10.42 1.38
C CYS A 110 5.04 11.14 0.34
N TYR A 111 4.65 11.06 -0.93
CA TYR A 111 5.36 11.78 -1.97
C TYR A 111 5.26 13.29 -1.76
N VAL A 112 4.05 13.84 -1.58
CA VAL A 112 3.84 15.28 -1.32
C VAL A 112 4.64 15.75 -0.09
N ILE A 113 4.61 14.99 1.01
CA ILE A 113 5.42 15.26 2.20
C ILE A 113 6.90 15.28 1.86
N GLY A 114 7.37 14.30 1.08
CA GLY A 114 8.77 14.22 0.64
C GLY A 114 9.19 15.43 -0.16
N LEU A 115 8.28 16.01 -0.94
CA LEU A 115 8.58 17.25 -1.64
C LEU A 115 8.67 18.47 -0.73
N ILE A 116 7.74 18.59 0.21
CA ILE A 116 7.69 19.74 1.12
C ILE A 116 8.91 19.75 2.05
N TYR A 117 9.33 18.56 2.49
CA TYR A 117 10.33 18.37 3.54
C TYR A 117 11.70 17.84 3.05
N SER A 118 11.87 17.59 1.75
CA SER A 118 13.17 17.19 1.19
C SER A 118 14.22 18.31 1.33
N PRO A 119 15.41 18.01 1.88
CA PRO A 119 16.49 18.98 2.01
C PRO A 119 17.10 19.43 0.68
N LYS A 120 16.87 18.68 -0.41
CA LYS A 120 17.51 18.88 -1.73
C LYS A 120 16.58 19.46 -2.81
N ASN A 121 15.42 19.96 -2.43
CA ASN A 121 14.45 20.43 -3.42
C ASN A 121 14.76 21.85 -3.91
N ASP A 122 15.56 21.92 -4.97
CA ASP A 122 15.72 23.09 -5.85
C ASP A 122 14.82 22.96 -7.09
N PHE A 123 13.65 22.32 -6.96
CA PHE A 123 12.69 22.22 -8.05
C PHE A 123 12.00 23.57 -8.25
N GLN A 124 12.64 24.44 -9.01
CA GLN A 124 12.07 25.72 -9.42
C GLN A 124 10.84 25.53 -10.34
N ASP A 125 10.69 24.36 -10.98
CA ASP A 125 9.58 24.06 -11.87
C ASP A 125 8.62 22.98 -11.33
N LYS A 126 7.38 23.40 -11.05
CA LYS A 126 6.27 22.53 -10.60
C LYS A 126 5.92 21.44 -11.63
N LYS A 127 6.21 21.62 -12.92
CA LYS A 127 5.92 20.60 -13.94
C LYS A 127 6.87 19.41 -13.87
N GLU A 128 8.16 19.66 -13.69
CA GLU A 128 9.17 18.61 -13.55
C GLU A 128 8.92 17.79 -12.28
N LEU A 129 8.50 18.49 -11.22
CA LEU A 129 8.06 17.90 -9.97
C LEU A 129 6.94 16.88 -10.18
N VAL A 130 5.80 17.30 -10.78
CA VAL A 130 4.63 16.46 -11.07
C VAL A 130 5.00 15.25 -11.93
N LYS A 131 5.83 15.47 -12.97
CA LYS A 131 6.31 14.41 -13.85
C LYS A 131 7.12 13.35 -13.10
N ASN A 132 8.03 13.77 -12.22
CA ASN A 132 8.84 12.86 -11.40
C ASN A 132 7.99 12.07 -10.40
N ILE A 133 6.90 12.66 -9.87
CA ILE A 133 5.92 11.95 -9.04
C ILE A 133 5.30 10.82 -9.85
N LEU A 134 4.67 11.20 -10.96
CA LEU A 134 3.91 10.27 -11.78
C LEU A 134 4.79 9.13 -12.26
N PHE A 135 6.03 9.43 -12.68
CA PHE A 135 6.98 8.41 -13.11
C PHE A 135 7.37 7.43 -11.99
N LYS A 136 7.59 7.92 -10.76
CA LYS A 136 7.89 7.06 -9.60
C LYS A 136 6.68 6.24 -9.17
N LEU A 137 5.48 6.82 -9.20
CA LEU A 137 4.23 6.13 -8.94
C LEU A 137 4.00 5.00 -9.94
N LEU A 138 4.12 5.28 -11.24
CA LEU A 138 3.94 4.28 -12.31
C LEU A 138 5.01 3.17 -12.27
N LYS A 139 6.19 3.43 -11.72
CA LYS A 139 7.23 2.40 -11.52
C LYS A 139 7.05 1.56 -10.26
N SER A 140 6.12 1.91 -9.37
CA SER A 140 5.87 1.15 -8.14
C SER A 140 5.10 -0.14 -8.47
N ALA A 141 5.73 -1.29 -8.24
CA ALA A 141 5.09 -2.59 -8.46
C ALA A 141 3.78 -2.74 -7.66
N PRO A 142 3.70 -2.43 -6.36
CA PRO A 142 2.44 -2.53 -5.61
C PRO A 142 1.34 -1.61 -6.14
N LEU A 143 1.65 -0.36 -6.49
CA LEU A 143 0.63 0.57 -7.02
C LEU A 143 0.10 0.09 -8.37
N MET A 144 0.99 -0.37 -9.25
CA MET A 144 0.60 -0.89 -10.54
C MET A 144 -0.28 -2.15 -10.39
N SER A 145 0.03 -3.02 -9.43
CA SER A 145 -0.83 -4.17 -9.11
C SER A 145 -2.23 -3.75 -8.68
N TYR A 146 -2.38 -2.72 -7.85
CA TYR A 146 -3.70 -2.18 -7.49
C TYR A 146 -4.47 -1.69 -8.73
N ILE A 147 -3.84 -0.88 -9.57
CA ILE A 147 -4.46 -0.33 -10.79
C ILE A 147 -4.89 -1.47 -11.72
N ILE A 148 -3.98 -2.40 -11.99
CA ILE A 148 -4.25 -3.56 -12.87
C ILE A 148 -5.37 -4.42 -12.28
N ALA A 149 -5.33 -4.75 -10.99
CA ALA A 149 -6.33 -5.60 -10.36
C ALA A 149 -7.73 -4.98 -10.42
N ILE A 150 -7.83 -3.66 -10.16
CA ILE A 150 -9.10 -2.92 -10.26
C ILE A 150 -9.63 -2.95 -11.70
N ILE A 151 -8.78 -2.68 -12.69
CA ILE A 151 -9.18 -2.71 -14.12
C ILE A 151 -9.67 -4.10 -14.51
N LEU A 152 -8.93 -5.16 -14.16
CA LEU A 152 -9.30 -6.54 -14.47
C LEU A 152 -10.62 -6.93 -13.83
N ASN A 153 -10.83 -6.53 -12.58
CA ASN A 153 -12.08 -6.77 -11.85
C ASN A 153 -13.26 -6.06 -12.53
N PHE A 154 -13.13 -4.77 -12.87
CA PHE A 154 -14.18 -4.02 -13.58
C PHE A 154 -14.51 -4.61 -14.96
N LEU A 155 -13.51 -5.12 -15.68
CA LEU A 155 -13.70 -5.76 -16.98
C LEU A 155 -14.21 -7.21 -16.87
N ASN A 156 -14.36 -7.75 -15.66
CA ASN A 156 -14.72 -9.14 -15.39
C ASN A 156 -13.83 -10.14 -16.17
N ILE A 157 -12.54 -9.83 -16.29
CA ILE A 157 -11.59 -10.69 -16.98
C ILE A 157 -11.22 -11.85 -16.05
N GLY A 158 -11.73 -13.04 -16.36
CA GLY A 158 -11.34 -14.27 -15.70
C GLY A 158 -9.92 -14.70 -16.06
N PHE A 159 -9.28 -15.43 -15.16
CA PHE A 159 -7.95 -16.00 -15.37
C PHE A 159 -8.00 -17.53 -15.51
N PRO A 160 -7.08 -18.14 -16.27
CA PRO A 160 -6.90 -19.60 -16.26
C PRO A 160 -6.56 -20.10 -14.85
N ILE A 161 -7.00 -21.32 -14.51
CA ILE A 161 -6.81 -21.91 -13.16
C ILE A 161 -5.34 -21.85 -12.70
N PHE A 162 -4.41 -22.13 -13.61
CA PHE A 162 -2.98 -22.10 -13.34
C PHE A 162 -2.46 -20.74 -12.85
N VAL A 163 -3.02 -19.64 -13.37
CA VAL A 163 -2.62 -18.29 -12.93
C VAL A 163 -3.15 -18.01 -11.53
N LEU A 164 -4.38 -18.44 -11.23
CA LEU A 164 -4.97 -18.29 -9.91
C LEU A 164 -4.17 -19.09 -8.86
N ASP A 165 -3.82 -20.34 -9.16
CA ASP A 165 -3.00 -21.17 -8.27
C ASP A 165 -1.63 -20.53 -7.98
N LEU A 166 -1.00 -19.94 -9.01
CA LEU A 166 0.28 -19.27 -8.85
C LEU A 166 0.17 -18.00 -7.98
N LEU A 167 -0.87 -17.19 -8.21
CA LEU A 167 -1.14 -16.00 -7.41
C LEU A 167 -1.40 -16.35 -5.94
N ASP A 168 -2.17 -17.41 -5.71
CA ASP A 168 -2.51 -17.93 -4.39
C ASP A 168 -1.28 -18.44 -3.62
N VAL A 169 -0.38 -19.20 -4.27
CA VAL A 169 0.90 -19.63 -3.69
C VAL A 169 1.77 -18.43 -3.29
N LEU A 170 1.91 -17.44 -4.17
CA LEU A 170 2.72 -16.24 -3.91
C LEU A 170 2.09 -15.33 -2.84
N SER A 171 0.77 -15.26 -2.81
CA SER A 171 -0.01 -14.56 -1.79
C SER A 171 0.25 -15.13 -0.41
N ARG A 172 0.16 -16.46 -0.25
CA ARG A 172 0.50 -17.15 1.01
C ARG A 172 1.96 -16.96 1.41
N ALA A 173 2.88 -16.95 0.44
CA ALA A 173 4.28 -16.66 0.72
C ALA A 173 4.46 -15.25 1.30
N ASN A 174 3.70 -14.24 0.84
CA ASN A 174 3.73 -12.91 1.44
C ASN A 174 3.39 -12.95 2.94
N MET A 175 2.37 -13.73 3.30
CA MET A 175 1.93 -13.86 4.69
C MET A 175 3.01 -14.51 5.56
N ALA A 176 3.59 -15.62 5.08
CA ALA A 176 4.67 -16.31 5.78
C ALA A 176 5.95 -15.46 5.92
N LEU A 177 6.28 -14.65 4.90
CA LEU A 177 7.45 -13.76 4.94
C LEU A 177 7.24 -12.55 5.83
N SER A 178 5.99 -12.08 5.98
CA SER A 178 5.64 -10.92 6.82
C SER A 178 5.55 -11.31 8.30
N PHE A 179 5.02 -12.49 8.60
CA PHE A 179 5.06 -13.12 9.92
C PHE A 179 6.21 -14.12 9.98
N LYS A 180 7.45 -13.64 10.05
CA LYS A 180 8.50 -14.48 10.61
C LYS A 180 8.36 -14.38 12.13
N PRO A 181 7.88 -15.41 12.84
CA PRO A 181 7.92 -15.37 14.28
C PRO A 181 9.41 -15.43 14.63
N THR A 182 9.97 -14.36 15.18
CA THR A 182 11.14 -14.49 16.05
C THR A 182 10.69 -15.22 17.32
N PHE A 183 10.40 -16.51 17.21
CA PHE A 183 10.48 -17.39 18.35
C PHE A 183 11.96 -17.76 18.47
N HIS A 184 12.63 -17.03 19.35
CA HIS A 184 13.83 -17.52 20.04
C HIS A 184 13.42 -18.59 21.05
#